data_AF-A0A836XHG8-F1
#
_entry.id   AF-A0A836XHG8-F1
#
_cell.length_a   1.000
_cell.length_b   1.000
_cell.length_c   1.000
_cell.angle_alpha   90.00
_cell.angle_beta   90.00
_cell.angle_gamma   90.00
#
_symmetry.space_group_name_H-M   'P 1'
#
loop_
_entity.id
_entity.type
_entity.pdbx_description
1 polymer ?
#
loop_
_entity_poly.entity_id
_entity_poly.type
_entity_poly.pdbx_seq_one_letter_code
_entity_poly.pdbx_strand_id
1 'polypeptide(L)'
;MLRNLAILALVVGLSACSTENEDKEMLVQYINTMTKLADKNEQIVESIKHLRKPMDQISEQDLAEVRALINSYVSDVQTMFPRDLSYRELRVTHNLYVDKVSQAIDLAGDKGREMRREKSNVAIGVKHIARFTGRHYNGMLVLWERHKLPDFPLHWPE
;
A
#
# COMPACT_ATOMS: atom_id res chain seq x y z
N MET A 1 57.75 34.78 5.82
CA MET A 1 56.93 34.73 7.04
C MET A 1 55.74 33.82 6.77
N LEU A 2 55.80 32.58 7.25
CA LEU A 2 54.67 31.64 7.31
C LEU A 2 53.71 32.03 8.44
N ARG A 3 52.46 31.56 8.35
CA ARG A 3 51.34 31.65 9.32
C ARG A 3 50.52 32.94 9.14
N ASN A 4 49.31 32.92 8.57
CA ASN A 4 48.16 32.15 9.02
C ASN A 4 47.24 31.73 7.85
N LEU A 5 47.29 30.46 7.51
CA LEU A 5 46.13 29.69 7.05
C LEU A 5 45.51 29.07 8.31
N ALA A 6 44.30 29.48 8.67
CA ALA A 6 43.39 28.73 9.53
C ALA A 6 41.99 29.38 9.43
N ILE A 7 41.07 28.76 8.68
CA ILE A 7 40.04 27.83 9.18
C ILE A 7 38.83 28.63 9.70
N LEU A 8 37.74 28.71 8.92
CA LEU A 8 36.65 27.72 8.80
C LEU A 8 35.59 27.89 9.89
N ALA A 9 34.35 27.57 9.51
CA ALA A 9 33.16 27.40 10.32
C ALA A 9 32.35 28.67 10.62
N LEU A 10 31.47 29.07 9.69
CA LEU A 10 30.14 29.53 10.12
C LEU A 10 28.99 29.48 9.09
N VAL A 11 29.09 28.80 7.93
CA VAL A 11 28.03 28.92 6.90
C VAL A 11 27.49 27.60 6.33
N VAL A 12 27.88 26.42 6.83
CA VAL A 12 27.28 25.14 6.36
C VAL A 12 26.81 24.28 7.53
N GLY A 13 26.15 24.92 8.50
CA GLY A 13 25.60 24.27 9.70
C GLY A 13 24.08 24.15 9.74
N LEU A 14 23.36 24.26 8.62
CA LEU A 14 21.87 24.26 8.64
C LEU A 14 21.16 23.44 7.54
N SER A 15 21.86 22.67 6.71
CA SER A 15 21.19 21.79 5.72
C SER A 15 20.94 20.37 6.22
N ALA A 16 21.46 19.97 7.40
CA ALA A 16 21.26 18.63 7.96
C ALA A 16 19.89 18.41 8.65
N CYS A 17 19.03 19.44 8.77
CA CYS A 17 17.68 19.33 9.35
C CYS A 17 16.54 19.44 8.31
N SER A 18 16.85 19.55 7.02
CA SER A 18 15.84 19.69 5.96
C SER A 18 15.24 18.34 5.56
N THR A 19 16.08 17.35 5.28
CA THR A 19 15.64 16.05 4.76
C THR A 19 14.86 15.20 5.77
N GLU A 20 15.20 15.22 7.06
CA GLU A 20 14.47 14.42 8.06
C GLU A 20 13.04 14.94 8.27
N ASN A 21 12.85 16.26 8.30
CA ASN A 21 11.52 16.84 8.44
C ASN A 21 10.69 16.68 7.15
N GLU A 22 11.32 16.85 5.99
CA GLU A 22 10.67 16.57 4.69
C GLU A 22 10.24 15.10 4.57
N ASP A 23 11.09 14.15 4.97
CA ASP A 23 10.76 12.72 4.98
C ASP A 23 9.60 12.40 5.93
N LYS A 24 9.56 13.05 7.11
CA LYS A 24 8.45 12.93 8.07
C LYS A 24 7.14 13.46 7.50
N GLU A 25 7.15 14.66 6.93
CA GLU A 25 5.96 15.27 6.32
C GLU A 25 5.43 14.41 5.17
N MET A 26 6.32 13.92 4.31
CA MET A 26 5.95 13.02 3.21
C MET A 26 5.36 11.71 3.72
N LEU A 27 5.94 11.13 4.79
CA LEU A 27 5.43 9.93 5.41
C LEU A 27 4.03 10.14 6.02
N VAL A 28 3.82 11.25 6.74
CA VAL A 28 2.50 11.60 7.29
C VAL A 28 1.47 11.79 6.18
N GLN A 29 1.83 12.53 5.12
CA GLN A 29 0.95 12.73 3.96
C GLN A 29 0.60 11.40 3.27
N TYR A 30 1.58 10.51 3.11
CA TYR A 30 1.38 9.20 2.54
C TYR A 30 0.39 8.38 3.35
N ILE A 31 0.61 8.27 4.66
CA ILE A 31 -0.26 7.52 5.56
C ILE A 31 -1.69 8.08 5.58
N ASN A 32 -1.84 9.40 5.65
CA ASN A 32 -3.15 10.07 5.54
C ASN A 32 -3.83 9.86 4.19
N THR A 33 -3.07 9.56 3.14
CA THR A 33 -3.64 9.19 1.85
C THR A 33 -4.11 7.73 1.87
N MET A 34 -3.31 6.83 2.44
CA MET A 34 -3.62 5.41 2.56
C MET A 34 -4.86 5.13 3.44
N THR A 35 -5.18 5.99 4.41
CA THR A 35 -6.43 5.84 5.20
C THR A 35 -7.69 5.96 4.35
N LYS A 36 -7.63 6.60 3.17
CA LYS A 36 -8.76 6.68 2.23
C LYS A 36 -9.13 5.33 1.61
N LEU A 37 -8.30 4.29 1.80
CA LEU A 37 -8.61 2.91 1.40
C LEU A 37 -9.34 2.11 2.48
N ALA A 38 -9.67 2.70 3.64
CA ALA A 38 -10.31 1.98 4.76
C ALA A 38 -11.58 1.22 4.30
N ASP A 39 -12.54 1.91 3.70
CA ASP A 39 -13.79 1.32 3.21
C ASP A 39 -13.52 0.18 2.19
N LYS A 40 -12.52 0.36 1.32
CA LYS A 40 -12.16 -0.67 0.34
C LYS A 40 -11.48 -1.87 0.99
N ASN A 41 -10.68 -1.67 2.05
CA ASN A 41 -10.11 -2.76 2.81
C ASN A 41 -11.21 -3.59 3.50
N GLU A 42 -12.24 -2.94 4.05
CA GLU A 42 -13.40 -3.62 4.60
C GLU A 42 -14.13 -4.44 3.53
N GLN A 43 -14.37 -3.84 2.36
CA GLN A 43 -14.98 -4.55 1.22
C GLN A 43 -14.14 -5.76 0.76
N ILE A 44 -12.81 -5.68 0.81
CA ILE A 44 -11.92 -6.82 0.52
C ILE A 44 -12.10 -7.93 1.56
N VAL A 45 -12.15 -7.59 2.85
CA VAL A 45 -12.39 -8.57 3.93
C VAL A 45 -13.76 -9.23 3.79
N GLU A 46 -14.80 -8.44 3.55
CA GLU A 46 -16.15 -8.96 3.33
C GLU A 46 -16.25 -9.83 2.08
N SER A 47 -15.56 -9.46 1.00
CA SER A 47 -15.45 -10.30 -0.20
C SER A 47 -14.77 -11.64 0.09
N ILE A 48 -13.71 -11.64 0.93
CA ILE A 48 -13.07 -12.89 1.37
C ILE A 48 -14.04 -13.75 2.18
N LYS A 49 -14.83 -13.17 3.08
CA LYS A 49 -15.85 -13.87 3.88
C LYS A 49 -16.94 -14.44 2.97
N HIS A 50 -17.46 -13.65 2.04
CA HIS A 50 -18.48 -14.05 1.07
C HIS A 50 -18.01 -15.22 0.20
N LEU A 51 -16.82 -15.13 -0.38
CA LEU A 51 -16.27 -16.17 -1.26
C LEU A 51 -15.91 -17.48 -0.54
N ARG A 52 -15.96 -17.54 0.80
CA ARG A 52 -15.84 -18.80 1.57
C ARG A 52 -17.14 -19.60 1.62
N LYS A 53 -18.29 -18.99 1.32
CA LYS A 53 -19.60 -19.67 1.32
C LYS A 53 -19.62 -20.85 0.35
N PRO A 54 -20.57 -21.79 0.46
CA PRO A 54 -20.79 -22.86 -0.52
C PRO A 54 -20.99 -22.36 -1.97
N MET A 55 -20.80 -23.24 -2.96
CA MET A 55 -20.90 -22.85 -4.39
C MET A 55 -22.30 -22.44 -4.81
N ASP A 56 -23.33 -23.08 -4.27
CA ASP A 56 -24.75 -22.81 -4.48
C ASP A 56 -25.21 -21.43 -3.95
N GLN A 57 -24.36 -20.74 -3.18
CA GLN A 57 -24.60 -19.40 -2.67
C GLN A 57 -23.77 -18.32 -3.38
N ILE A 58 -23.06 -18.67 -4.46
CA ILE A 58 -22.22 -17.75 -5.22
C ILE A 58 -22.69 -17.73 -6.67
N SER A 59 -23.08 -16.54 -7.13
CA SER A 59 -23.47 -16.25 -8.50
C SER A 59 -22.31 -15.74 -9.34
N GLU A 60 -22.47 -15.76 -10.66
CA GLU A 60 -21.52 -15.12 -11.58
C GLU A 60 -21.41 -13.61 -11.34
N GLN A 61 -22.52 -12.97 -10.93
CA GLN A 61 -22.57 -11.56 -10.58
C GLN A 61 -21.68 -11.25 -9.38
N ASP A 62 -21.72 -12.08 -8.32
CA ASP A 62 -20.82 -11.93 -7.17
C ASP A 62 -19.35 -11.93 -7.60
N LEU A 63 -18.97 -12.83 -8.51
CA LEU A 63 -17.60 -12.88 -9.01
C LEU A 63 -17.24 -11.68 -9.89
N ALA A 64 -18.20 -11.13 -10.64
CA ALA A 64 -18.00 -9.93 -11.43
C ALA A 64 -17.79 -8.69 -10.55
N GLU A 65 -18.58 -8.55 -9.48
CA GLU A 65 -18.47 -7.46 -8.51
C GLU A 65 -17.14 -7.49 -7.77
N VAL A 66 -16.71 -8.67 -7.31
CA VAL A 66 -15.40 -8.78 -6.63
C VAL A 66 -14.25 -8.48 -7.58
N ARG A 67 -14.33 -8.86 -8.87
CA ARG A 67 -13.32 -8.46 -9.87
C ARG A 67 -13.30 -6.95 -10.09
N ALA A 68 -14.48 -6.31 -10.12
CA ALA A 68 -14.56 -4.85 -10.20
C ALA A 68 -13.94 -4.18 -8.98
N LEU A 69 -14.16 -4.72 -7.77
CA LEU A 69 -13.51 -4.27 -6.54
C LEU A 69 -11.98 -4.42 -6.64
N ILE A 70 -11.46 -5.57 -7.09
CA ILE A 70 -10.01 -5.79 -7.30
C ILE A 70 -9.43 -4.72 -8.23
N ASN A 71 -10.04 -4.53 -9.41
CA ASN A 71 -9.57 -3.54 -10.37
C ASN A 71 -9.59 -2.12 -9.80
N SER A 72 -10.68 -1.76 -9.12
CA SER A 72 -10.84 -0.45 -8.51
C SER A 72 -9.84 -0.22 -7.37
N TYR A 73 -9.55 -1.24 -6.56
CA TYR A 73 -8.53 -1.17 -5.51
C TYR A 73 -7.13 -0.93 -6.08
N VAL A 74 -6.76 -1.71 -7.11
CA VAL A 74 -5.45 -1.60 -7.76
C VAL A 74 -5.30 -0.24 -8.45
N SER A 75 -6.32 0.22 -9.17
CA SER A 75 -6.33 1.53 -9.82
C SER A 75 -6.11 2.67 -8.83
N ASP A 76 -6.79 2.62 -7.69
CA ASP A 76 -6.62 3.60 -6.62
C ASP A 76 -5.20 3.59 -6.08
N VAL A 77 -4.66 2.42 -5.71
CA VAL A 77 -3.29 2.32 -5.20
C VAL A 77 -2.25 2.82 -6.21
N GLN A 78 -2.46 2.61 -7.50
CA GLN A 78 -1.58 3.09 -8.57
C GLN A 78 -1.60 4.62 -8.76
N THR A 79 -2.70 5.28 -8.39
CA THR A 79 -2.94 6.70 -8.71
C THR A 79 -2.97 7.61 -7.49
N MET A 80 -3.20 7.06 -6.29
CA MET A 80 -3.33 7.82 -5.05
C MET A 80 -2.03 8.49 -4.61
N PHE A 81 -0.87 7.98 -5.02
CA PHE A 81 0.41 8.54 -4.64
C PHE A 81 1.45 8.46 -5.77
N PRO A 82 2.31 9.47 -5.95
CA PRO A 82 3.36 9.44 -6.97
C PRO A 82 4.39 8.34 -6.71
N ARG A 83 4.91 7.74 -7.79
CA ARG A 83 5.91 6.64 -7.73
C ARG A 83 7.35 7.15 -7.60
N ASP A 84 7.57 8.44 -7.75
CA ASP A 84 8.86 9.13 -7.84
C ASP A 84 9.16 10.01 -6.61
N LEU A 85 8.83 9.50 -5.42
CA LEU A 85 9.06 10.19 -4.14
C LEU A 85 10.54 10.46 -3.86
N SER A 86 10.84 11.60 -3.23
CA SER A 86 12.21 11.91 -2.78
C SER A 86 12.65 10.99 -1.64
N TYR A 87 11.75 10.66 -0.71
CA TYR A 87 12.02 9.74 0.39
C TYR A 87 12.18 8.30 -0.14
N ARG A 88 13.42 7.83 -0.24
CA ARG A 88 13.78 6.57 -0.92
C ARG A 88 13.09 5.34 -0.32
N GLU A 89 13.10 5.18 1.00
CA GLU A 89 12.54 4.01 1.67
C GLU A 89 11.03 3.93 1.47
N LEU A 90 10.34 5.07 1.57
CA LEU A 90 8.93 5.16 1.27
C LEU A 90 8.65 4.83 -0.20
N ARG A 91 9.44 5.40 -1.13
CA ARG A 91 9.34 5.12 -2.57
C ARG A 91 9.42 3.63 -2.88
N VAL A 92 10.46 2.97 -2.36
CA VAL A 92 10.69 1.53 -2.59
C VAL A 92 9.56 0.70 -1.99
N THR A 93 9.12 1.05 -0.77
CA THR A 93 8.05 0.34 -0.07
C THR A 93 6.71 0.48 -0.80
N HIS A 94 6.36 1.68 -1.25
CA HIS A 94 5.14 1.94 -2.02
C HIS A 94 5.18 1.26 -3.39
N ASN A 95 6.28 1.39 -4.13
CA ASN A 95 6.37 0.80 -5.47
C ASN A 95 6.28 -0.73 -5.42
N LEU A 96 6.93 -1.36 -4.45
CA LEU A 96 6.78 -2.80 -4.22
C LEU A 96 5.34 -3.17 -3.89
N TYR A 97 4.65 -2.38 -3.06
CA TYR A 97 3.26 -2.61 -2.73
C TYR A 97 2.36 -2.55 -3.98
N VAL A 98 2.46 -1.46 -4.76
CA VAL A 98 1.75 -1.27 -6.03
C VAL A 98 1.96 -2.47 -6.97
N ASP A 99 3.22 -2.87 -7.19
CA ASP A 99 3.56 -3.98 -8.08
C ASP A 99 2.95 -5.30 -7.60
N LYS A 100 2.95 -5.54 -6.28
CA LYS A 100 2.38 -6.76 -5.72
C LYS A 100 0.86 -6.77 -5.79
N VAL A 101 0.16 -5.71 -5.42
CA VAL A 101 -1.31 -5.71 -5.48
C VAL A 101 -1.82 -5.74 -6.91
N SER A 102 -1.09 -5.18 -7.87
CA SER A 102 -1.48 -5.20 -9.28
C SER A 102 -1.61 -6.62 -9.86
N GLN A 103 -0.84 -7.58 -9.33
CA GLN A 103 -0.93 -8.99 -9.71
C GLN A 103 -2.29 -9.63 -9.38
N ALA A 104 -3.08 -9.02 -8.48
CA ALA A 104 -4.41 -9.52 -8.15
C ALA A 104 -5.37 -9.51 -9.35
N ILE A 105 -5.17 -8.58 -10.30
CA ILE A 105 -5.97 -8.50 -11.52
C ILE A 105 -5.80 -9.78 -12.35
N ASP A 106 -4.55 -10.17 -12.62
CA ASP A 106 -4.25 -11.37 -13.40
C ASP A 106 -4.72 -12.63 -12.69
N LEU A 107 -4.52 -12.70 -11.37
CA LEU A 107 -4.97 -13.83 -10.54
C LEU A 107 -6.50 -14.03 -10.58
N ALA A 108 -7.26 -12.95 -10.66
CA ALA A 108 -8.73 -12.98 -10.72
C ALA A 108 -9.29 -12.94 -12.15
N GLY A 109 -8.45 -12.69 -13.16
CA GLY A 109 -8.84 -12.35 -14.52
C GLY A 109 -9.34 -13.52 -15.37
N ASP A 110 -9.00 -14.76 -15.00
CA ASP A 110 -9.48 -15.97 -15.67
C ASP A 110 -11.01 -16.08 -15.60
N LYS A 111 -11.67 -16.07 -16.78
CA LYS A 111 -13.12 -16.14 -17.00
C LYS A 111 -13.48 -17.19 -18.07
N GLY A 112 -14.77 -17.52 -18.19
CA GLY A 112 -15.30 -18.46 -19.18
C GLY A 112 -15.01 -19.92 -18.85
N ARG A 113 -14.74 -20.22 -17.57
CA ARG A 113 -14.41 -21.55 -17.09
C ARG A 113 -15.53 -22.07 -16.18
N GLU A 114 -15.38 -23.30 -15.71
CA GLU A 114 -16.20 -23.85 -14.64
C GLU A 114 -16.26 -22.88 -13.44
N MET A 115 -17.48 -22.57 -12.98
CA MET A 115 -17.77 -21.60 -11.92
C MET A 115 -16.93 -21.79 -10.65
N ARG A 116 -16.65 -23.05 -10.29
CA ARG A 116 -15.79 -23.39 -9.14
C ARG A 116 -14.36 -22.86 -9.29
N ARG A 117 -13.80 -22.96 -10.51
CA ARG A 117 -12.46 -22.46 -10.82
C ARG A 117 -12.44 -20.94 -10.81
N GLU A 118 -13.44 -20.31 -11.40
CA GLU A 118 -13.57 -18.85 -11.39
C GLU A 118 -13.62 -18.29 -9.97
N LYS A 119 -14.47 -18.87 -9.12
CA LYS A 119 -14.54 -18.48 -7.70
C LYS A 119 -13.19 -18.64 -7.00
N SER A 120 -12.48 -19.74 -7.25
CA SER A 120 -11.15 -19.96 -6.68
C SER A 120 -10.17 -18.87 -7.10
N ASN A 121 -10.15 -18.50 -8.38
CA ASN A 121 -9.28 -17.45 -8.92
C ASN A 121 -9.58 -16.07 -8.33
N VAL A 122 -10.86 -15.69 -8.29
CA VAL A 122 -11.28 -14.42 -7.66
C VAL A 122 -10.94 -14.40 -6.17
N ALA A 123 -11.16 -15.51 -5.46
CA ALA A 123 -10.79 -15.64 -4.05
C ALA A 123 -9.28 -15.52 -3.81
N ILE A 124 -8.45 -16.02 -4.73
CA ILE A 124 -6.99 -15.83 -4.70
C ILE A 124 -6.66 -14.34 -4.87
N GLY A 125 -7.27 -13.65 -5.83
CA GLY A 125 -7.07 -12.22 -6.06
C GLY A 125 -7.34 -11.35 -4.82
N VAL A 126 -8.49 -11.49 -4.17
CA VAL A 126 -8.80 -10.71 -2.96
C VAL A 126 -7.90 -11.06 -1.76
N LYS A 127 -7.57 -12.34 -1.57
CA LYS A 127 -6.63 -12.75 -0.52
C LYS A 127 -5.23 -12.21 -0.75
N HIS A 128 -4.83 -12.09 -2.02
CA HIS A 128 -3.55 -11.52 -2.41
C HIS A 128 -3.47 -10.04 -2.05
N ILE A 129 -4.51 -9.25 -2.36
CA ILE A 129 -4.63 -7.85 -1.92
C ILE A 129 -4.50 -7.78 -0.39
N ALA A 130 -5.33 -8.51 0.35
CA ALA A 130 -5.32 -8.49 1.81
C ALA A 130 -3.93 -8.78 2.41
N ARG A 131 -3.28 -9.83 1.91
CA ARG A 131 -1.93 -10.22 2.34
C ARG A 131 -0.91 -9.12 2.11
N PHE A 132 -0.91 -8.49 0.93
CA PHE A 132 0.10 -7.49 0.59
C PHE A 132 -0.19 -6.12 1.21
N THR A 133 -1.46 -5.76 1.42
CA THR A 133 -1.83 -4.57 2.18
C THR A 133 -1.40 -4.69 3.65
N GLY A 134 -1.68 -5.81 4.32
CA GLY A 134 -1.21 -6.03 5.70
C GLY A 134 0.33 -5.98 5.82
N ARG A 135 1.06 -6.58 4.86
CA ARG A 135 2.53 -6.49 4.81
C ARG A 135 3.02 -5.06 4.58
N HIS A 136 2.34 -4.31 3.71
CA HIS A 136 2.67 -2.93 3.45
C HIS A 136 2.47 -2.07 4.70
N TYR A 137 1.37 -2.26 5.42
CA TYR A 137 1.11 -1.54 6.68
C TYR A 137 2.18 -1.84 7.73
N ASN A 138 2.63 -3.09 7.86
CA ASN A 138 3.77 -3.42 8.73
C ASN A 138 5.07 -2.73 8.30
N GLY A 139 5.35 -2.68 6.99
CA GLY A 139 6.50 -1.93 6.47
C GLY A 139 6.41 -0.43 6.77
N MET A 140 5.19 0.12 6.67
CA MET A 140 4.92 1.51 7.00
C MET A 140 5.09 1.81 8.48
N LEU A 141 4.66 0.91 9.37
CA LEU A 141 4.87 1.02 10.80
C LEU A 141 6.37 1.10 11.13
N VAL A 142 7.21 0.30 10.47
CA VAL A 142 8.68 0.37 10.67
C VAL A 142 9.23 1.75 10.29
N LEU A 143 8.75 2.35 9.19
CA LEU A 143 9.16 3.70 8.78
C LEU A 143 8.62 4.77 9.75
N TRP A 144 7.40 4.58 10.27
CA TRP A 144 6.75 5.46 11.24
C TRP A 144 7.50 5.50 12.57
N GLU A 145 7.85 4.33 13.11
CA GLU A 145 8.60 4.16 14.36
C GLU A 145 10.03 4.72 14.25
N ARG A 146 10.69 4.55 13.10
CA ARG A 146 12.02 5.14 12.86
C ARG A 146 12.01 6.66 13.06
N HIS A 147 10.93 7.31 12.66
CA HIS A 147 10.74 8.75 12.79
C HIS A 147 10.12 9.16 14.13
N LYS A 148 9.84 8.21 15.04
CA LYS A 148 9.25 8.41 16.38
C LYS A 148 7.92 9.17 16.33
N LEU A 149 7.12 8.90 15.30
CA LEU A 149 5.80 9.49 15.16
C LEU A 149 4.79 8.74 16.07
N PRO A 150 3.90 9.44 16.78
CA PRO A 150 2.89 8.80 17.62
C PRO A 150 1.76 8.20 16.79
N ASP A 151 1.01 7.27 17.39
CA ASP A 151 -0.30 6.78 16.93
C ASP A 151 -0.36 6.37 15.45
N PHE A 152 0.24 5.22 15.11
CA PHE A 152 0.19 4.70 13.74
C PHE A 152 -1.25 4.37 13.31
N PRO A 153 -1.81 5.03 12.28
CA PRO A 153 -3.26 5.02 12.03
C PRO A 153 -3.72 3.95 11.02
N LEU A 154 -2.81 3.19 10.41
CA LEU A 154 -3.19 2.15 9.45
C LEU A 154 -3.40 0.82 10.17
N HIS A 155 -4.63 0.34 10.13
CA HIS A 155 -5.02 -0.95 10.67
C HIS A 155 -5.70 -1.80 9.59
N TRP A 156 -5.43 -3.10 9.63
CA TRP A 156 -6.16 -4.04 8.80
C TRP A 156 -7.50 -4.37 9.48
N PRO A 157 -8.65 -4.31 8.77
CA PRO A 157 -9.94 -4.64 9.36
C PRO A 157 -10.05 -6.13 9.73
N GLU A 158 -10.70 -6.42 10.87
CA GLU A 158 -10.86 -7.77 11.44
C GLU A 158 -12.05 -8.57 10.86
#